data_AF-A0A7C5XGX1-F1
#
_entry.id   AF-A0A7C5XGX1-F1
#
_cell.length_a   1.000
_cell.length_b   1.000
_cell.length_c   1.000
_cell.angle_alpha   90.00
_cell.angle_beta   90.00
_cell.angle_gamma   90.00
#
_symmetry.space_group_name_H-M   'P 1'
#
loop_
_entity.id
_entity.type
_entity.pdbx_description
1 polymer ?
#
loop_
_entity_poly.entity_id
_entity_poly.type
_entity_poly.pdbx_seq_one_letter_code
_entity_poly.pdbx_strand_id
1 'polypeptide(L)'
;MAAPQQRGLRRRIADWFINNAGWIRFTIWLAFVLIVIWLDIYLYIHYPKIVGPEVFTGVLIAVVTIAPFLYRRIVDVPILRIEIPEENVVRKPEFITYSPPCLCPAQQPQQTQQQVPAQLIGYLRLRVRNTGLTAAEKCVFQVRIARWPSNCPANCHAPSDEYVDWHDVTWADRKQNILIRPNDVRYANIAIMPLNANKQACLHAPWQCDNQVNPCGPLIAWVAKRETFMQGCRSQDGLVAGEYVIDVQVTCRNGQETVRGLRLRVYQDWGFTDIVRC
;
A
#
# COMPACT_ATOMS: atom_id res chain seq x y z
N MET A 1 6.05 -23.58 23.75
CA MET A 1 7.27 -22.80 23.47
C MET A 1 6.83 -21.39 23.12
N ALA A 2 7.36 -20.40 23.83
CA ALA A 2 6.82 -19.04 23.89
C ALA A 2 7.53 -18.05 22.93
N ALA A 3 6.77 -16.99 22.62
CA ALA A 3 7.12 -15.67 22.10
C ALA A 3 7.20 -15.46 20.57
N PRO A 4 6.20 -14.72 20.05
CA PRO A 4 6.47 -13.60 19.14
C PRO A 4 5.67 -12.35 19.56
N GLN A 5 5.92 -11.81 20.77
CA GLN A 5 5.25 -10.58 21.22
C GLN A 5 6.21 -9.40 21.50
N GLN A 6 7.52 -9.59 21.30
CA GLN A 6 8.52 -8.57 21.62
C GLN A 6 8.92 -7.65 20.46
N ARG A 7 8.63 -7.99 19.20
CA ARG A 7 9.00 -7.13 18.05
C ARG A 7 8.06 -5.92 17.87
N GLY A 8 6.78 -6.04 18.22
CA GLY A 8 5.81 -4.94 18.13
C GLY A 8 5.99 -3.87 19.21
N LEU A 9 6.38 -4.26 20.43
CA LEU A 9 6.60 -3.32 21.54
C LEU A 9 7.87 -2.49 21.36
N ARG A 10 8.95 -3.09 20.83
CA ARG A 10 10.22 -2.39 20.55
C ARG A 10 10.09 -1.33 19.46
N ARG A 11 9.28 -1.58 18.42
CA ARG A 11 8.97 -0.57 17.39
C ARG A 11 8.13 0.57 17.95
N ARG A 12 7.09 0.29 18.76
CA ARG A 12 6.29 1.34 19.41
C ARG A 12 7.12 2.23 20.35
N ILE A 13 8.08 1.66 21.08
CA ILE A 13 8.98 2.43 21.96
C ILE A 13 9.97 3.25 21.12
N ALA A 14 10.51 2.70 20.03
CA ALA A 14 11.39 3.45 19.13
C ALA A 14 10.65 4.61 18.43
N ASP A 15 9.44 4.39 17.94
CA ASP A 15 8.60 5.43 17.34
C ASP A 15 8.15 6.48 18.37
N TRP A 16 7.89 6.06 19.62
CA TRP A 16 7.63 6.97 20.73
C TRP A 16 8.88 7.79 21.06
N PHE A 17 10.07 7.19 21.20
CA PHE A 17 11.31 7.92 21.46
C PHE A 17 11.70 8.87 20.32
N ILE A 18 11.48 8.49 19.06
CA ILE A 18 11.76 9.34 17.90
C ILE A 18 10.79 10.53 17.83
N ASN A 19 9.49 10.32 18.09
CA ASN A 19 8.52 11.41 18.16
C ASN A 19 8.71 12.31 19.39
N ASN A 20 9.07 11.73 20.54
CA ASN A 20 9.22 12.45 21.80
C ASN A 20 10.53 13.27 21.82
N ALA A 21 11.62 12.76 21.23
CA ALA A 21 12.86 13.51 21.08
C ALA A 21 12.69 14.77 20.21
N GLY A 22 11.86 14.70 19.16
CA GLY A 22 11.50 15.86 18.34
C GLY A 22 10.65 16.89 19.09
N TRP A 23 9.68 16.43 19.89
CA TRP A 23 8.81 17.29 20.69
C TRP A 23 9.52 17.94 21.88
N ILE A 24 10.43 17.23 22.55
CA ILE A 24 11.25 17.77 23.64
C ILE A 24 12.22 18.83 23.10
N ARG A 25 12.87 18.57 21.96
CA ARG A 25 13.73 19.59 21.31
C ARG A 25 12.95 20.81 20.87
N PHE A 26 11.72 20.61 20.36
CA PHE A 26 10.83 21.71 19.98
C PHE A 26 10.39 22.56 21.18
N THR A 27 10.04 21.93 22.31
CA THR A 27 9.61 22.65 23.53
C THR A 27 10.75 23.41 24.21
N ILE A 28 11.95 22.82 24.31
CA ILE A 28 13.15 23.50 24.81
C ILE A 28 13.48 24.71 23.93
N TRP A 29 13.38 24.55 22.62
CA TRP A 29 13.64 25.62 21.66
C TRP A 29 12.57 26.73 21.74
N LEU A 30 11.28 26.37 21.86
CA LEU A 30 10.19 27.33 22.04
C LEU A 30 10.41 28.22 23.27
N ALA A 31 10.85 27.61 24.38
CA ALA A 31 11.19 28.34 25.60
C ALA A 31 12.33 29.34 25.36
N PHE A 32 13.38 28.94 24.64
CA PHE A 32 14.50 29.83 24.32
C PHE A 32 14.08 31.03 23.46
N VAL A 33 13.22 30.81 22.46
CA VAL A 33 12.70 31.89 21.60
C VAL A 33 11.81 32.85 22.36
N LEU A 34 10.94 32.35 23.24
CA LEU A 34 10.12 33.20 24.09
C LEU A 34 10.99 34.07 25.03
N ILE A 35 12.10 33.52 25.54
CA ILE A 35 13.07 34.28 26.35
C ILE A 35 13.73 35.40 25.53
N VAL A 36 14.17 35.11 24.30
CA VAL A 36 14.81 36.12 23.42
C VAL A 36 13.83 37.23 23.03
N ILE A 37 12.60 36.88 22.65
CA ILE A 37 11.54 37.87 22.33
C ILE A 37 11.22 38.73 23.55
N TRP A 38 11.11 38.11 24.73
CA TRP A 38 10.82 38.83 25.96
C TRP A 38 11.97 39.78 26.34
N LEU A 39 13.23 39.36 26.17
CA LEU A 39 14.41 40.20 26.39
C LEU A 39 14.44 41.40 25.43
N ASP A 40 14.13 41.19 24.15
CA ASP A 40 14.06 42.27 23.14
C ASP A 40 12.97 43.29 23.50
N ILE A 41 11.78 42.82 23.88
CA ILE A 41 10.67 43.70 24.31
C ILE A 41 11.06 44.46 25.58
N TYR A 42 11.69 43.79 26.56
CA TYR A 42 12.13 44.40 27.81
C TYR A 42 13.17 45.50 27.59
N LEU A 43 14.18 45.23 26.74
CA LEU A 43 15.22 46.20 26.39
C LEU A 43 14.65 47.39 25.62
N TYR A 44 13.68 47.16 24.73
CA TYR A 44 12.98 48.22 24.00
C TYR A 44 12.19 49.15 24.93
N ILE A 45 11.47 48.59 25.91
CA ILE A 45 10.66 49.36 26.88
C ILE A 45 11.56 50.17 27.83
N HIS A 46 12.64 49.57 28.34
CA HIS A 46 13.50 50.21 29.34
C HIS A 46 14.58 51.14 28.78
N TYR A 47 15.02 50.94 27.53
CA TYR A 47 16.09 51.73 26.90
C TYR A 47 15.74 52.28 25.51
N PRO A 48 14.64 53.05 25.38
CA PRO A 48 14.07 53.46 24.08
C PRO A 48 14.94 54.43 23.26
N LYS A 49 16.01 55.00 23.85
CA LYS A 49 16.88 56.00 23.20
C LYS A 49 18.20 55.45 22.65
N ILE A 50 18.53 54.19 22.94
CA ILE A 50 19.83 53.57 22.57
C ILE A 50 19.64 52.50 21.49
N VAL A 51 18.46 51.89 21.43
CA VAL A 51 18.18 50.76 20.53
C VAL A 51 17.30 51.25 19.38
N GLY A 52 17.86 51.32 18.17
CA GLY A 52 17.15 51.64 16.93
C GLY A 52 16.15 50.53 16.52
N PRO A 53 15.61 50.50 15.28
CA PRO A 53 14.53 49.61 14.85
C PRO A 53 14.95 48.11 14.70
N GLU A 54 15.85 47.63 15.56
CA GLU A 54 16.40 46.28 15.54
C GLU A 54 15.52 45.22 16.22
N VAL A 55 14.32 45.61 16.69
CA VAL A 55 13.27 44.74 17.25
C VAL A 55 12.88 43.58 16.30
N PHE A 56 13.26 43.65 15.01
CA PHE A 56 13.05 42.59 14.03
C PHE A 56 14.10 41.46 14.04
N THR A 57 15.26 41.63 14.71
CA THR A 57 16.34 40.63 14.67
C THR A 57 15.98 39.33 15.39
N GLY A 58 15.43 39.38 16.60
CA GLY A 58 14.99 38.19 17.33
C GLY A 58 13.90 37.39 16.59
N VAL A 59 12.95 38.08 15.96
CA VAL A 59 11.90 37.46 15.14
C VAL A 59 12.49 36.83 13.87
N LEU A 60 13.43 37.51 13.21
CA LEU A 60 14.09 36.98 12.01
C LEU A 60 14.89 35.71 12.33
N ILE A 61 15.64 35.70 13.43
CA ILE A 61 16.40 34.54 13.90
C ILE A 61 15.45 33.38 14.22
N ALA A 62 14.33 33.64 14.88
CA ALA A 62 13.31 32.62 15.18
C ALA A 62 12.72 32.01 13.89
N VAL A 63 12.39 32.82 12.89
CA VAL A 63 11.84 32.35 11.60
C VAL A 63 12.89 31.54 10.82
N VAL A 64 14.12 32.04 10.70
CA VAL A 64 15.21 31.37 9.97
C VAL A 64 15.59 30.03 10.61
N THR A 65 15.49 29.91 11.94
CA THR A 65 15.80 28.66 12.66
C THR A 65 14.63 27.66 12.67
N ILE A 66 13.37 28.13 12.65
CA ILE A 66 12.17 27.29 12.52
C ILE A 66 12.03 26.71 11.12
N ALA A 67 12.32 27.52 10.09
CA ALA A 67 11.98 27.18 8.72
C ALA A 67 12.54 25.82 8.28
N PRO A 68 13.82 25.45 8.55
CA PRO A 68 14.34 24.13 8.20
C PRO A 68 13.65 22.98 8.93
N PHE A 69 13.24 23.18 10.19
CA PHE A 69 12.57 22.15 10.99
C PHE A 69 11.13 21.93 10.53
N LEU A 70 10.35 23.00 10.34
CA LEU A 70 9.01 22.90 9.77
C LEU A 70 9.04 22.37 8.34
N TYR A 71 10.02 22.79 7.54
CA TYR A 71 10.18 22.29 6.19
C TYR A 71 10.41 20.78 6.18
N ARG A 72 11.35 20.26 6.98
CA ARG A 72 11.59 18.80 7.07
C ARG A 72 10.42 18.00 7.63
N ARG A 73 9.62 18.59 8.52
CA ARG A 73 8.56 17.84 9.24
C ARG A 73 7.20 17.92 8.56
N ILE A 74 6.93 18.99 7.81
CA ILE A 74 5.62 19.27 7.21
C ILE A 74 5.69 19.26 5.69
N VAL A 75 6.73 19.85 5.10
CA VAL A 75 6.84 19.99 3.64
C VAL A 75 7.50 18.75 3.03
N ASP A 76 8.53 18.20 3.69
CA ASP A 76 9.37 17.12 3.16
C ASP A 76 8.76 15.71 3.27
N VAL A 77 7.57 15.60 3.88
CA VAL A 77 6.84 14.33 4.00
C VAL A 77 5.75 14.26 2.93
N PRO A 78 5.79 13.28 2.01
CA PRO A 78 4.71 13.09 1.04
C PRO A 78 3.42 12.65 1.74
N ILE A 79 2.29 13.16 1.28
CA ILE A 79 0.96 12.82 1.81
C ILE A 79 0.25 11.97 0.76
N LEU A 80 0.19 10.66 0.99
CA LEU A 80 -0.41 9.71 0.06
C LEU A 80 -1.86 9.40 0.44
N ARG A 81 -2.69 9.22 -0.59
CA ARG A 81 -4.09 8.79 -0.46
C ARG A 81 -4.33 7.61 -1.38
N ILE A 82 -4.78 6.50 -0.80
CA ILE A 82 -5.24 5.34 -1.55
C ILE A 82 -6.73 5.54 -1.81
N GLU A 83 -7.15 5.54 -3.06
CA GLU A 83 -8.51 5.79 -3.51
C GLU A 83 -8.98 4.62 -4.39
N ILE A 84 -10.27 4.31 -4.31
CA ILE A 84 -10.92 3.44 -5.27
C ILE A 84 -11.27 4.33 -6.46
N PRO A 85 -10.76 4.06 -7.67
CA PRO A 85 -11.11 4.87 -8.83
C PRO A 85 -12.62 4.79 -9.07
N GLU A 86 -13.26 5.94 -9.24
CA GLU A 86 -14.62 6.02 -9.75
C GLU A 86 -14.57 5.65 -11.24
N GLU A 87 -14.72 4.36 -11.52
CA GLU A 87 -14.85 3.87 -12.89
C GLU A 87 -16.28 4.14 -13.34
N ASN A 88 -16.49 5.31 -13.94
CA ASN A 88 -17.68 5.62 -14.74
C ASN A 88 -17.67 4.75 -16.00
N VAL A 89 -17.89 3.43 -15.90
CA VAL A 89 -17.74 2.59 -17.09
C VAL A 89 -18.74 1.46 -17.15
N VAL A 90 -19.45 1.48 -18.28
CA VAL A 90 -20.22 0.40 -18.93
C VAL A 90 -19.43 -0.93 -19.04
N ARG A 91 -18.10 -0.94 -18.81
CA ARG A 91 -17.22 -2.11 -18.94
C ARG A 91 -16.01 -2.07 -17.99
N LYS A 92 -15.77 -3.15 -17.26
CA LYS A 92 -14.63 -3.33 -16.35
C LYS A 92 -13.30 -3.52 -17.09
N PRO A 93 -12.16 -3.17 -16.47
CA PRO A 93 -10.86 -3.24 -17.13
C PRO A 93 -10.39 -4.70 -17.33
N GLU A 94 -9.93 -4.98 -18.55
CA GLU A 94 -9.48 -6.29 -19.01
C GLU A 94 -8.18 -6.10 -19.81
N PHE A 95 -7.26 -7.07 -19.75
CA PHE A 95 -6.09 -7.10 -20.65
C PHE A 95 -5.80 -8.52 -21.12
N ILE A 96 -5.09 -8.60 -22.25
CA ILE A 96 -4.65 -9.86 -22.84
C ILE A 96 -3.20 -10.12 -22.40
N THR A 97 -2.93 -11.31 -21.88
CA THR A 97 -1.56 -11.80 -21.63
C THR A 97 -1.25 -13.02 -22.48
N TYR A 98 -0.01 -13.08 -22.97
CA TYR A 98 0.54 -14.19 -23.75
C TYR A 98 1.40 -15.14 -22.90
N SER A 99 1.64 -14.79 -21.64
CA SER A 99 2.28 -15.65 -20.65
C SER A 99 1.44 -15.59 -19.38
N PRO A 100 0.20 -16.14 -19.41
CA PRO A 100 -0.54 -16.25 -18.19
C PRO A 100 0.22 -17.18 -17.25
N PRO A 101 0.22 -16.89 -15.94
CA PRO A 101 0.92 -17.72 -14.95
C PRO A 101 0.40 -19.17 -14.88
N CYS A 102 -0.64 -19.52 -15.64
CA CYS A 102 -1.35 -20.79 -15.60
C CYS A 102 -1.01 -21.73 -16.77
N LEU A 103 -0.15 -21.33 -17.71
CA LEU A 103 0.29 -22.16 -18.86
C LEU A 103 1.73 -22.64 -18.70
N CYS A 104 2.06 -23.10 -17.49
CA CYS A 104 3.40 -23.52 -17.16
C CYS A 104 3.65 -24.95 -17.62
N PRO A 105 4.76 -25.23 -18.32
CA PRO A 105 5.04 -26.55 -18.91
C PRO A 105 5.33 -27.67 -17.89
N ALA A 106 4.94 -27.52 -16.62
CA ALA A 106 5.07 -28.59 -15.61
C ALA A 106 3.95 -29.65 -15.69
N GLN A 107 2.90 -29.44 -16.50
CA GLN A 107 1.79 -30.39 -16.65
C GLN A 107 1.55 -30.91 -18.08
N GLN A 108 2.39 -30.57 -19.05
CA GLN A 108 2.31 -31.16 -20.39
C GLN A 108 3.51 -32.09 -20.63
N PRO A 109 3.31 -33.42 -20.66
CA PRO A 109 4.28 -34.30 -21.29
C PRO A 109 4.31 -33.92 -22.77
N GLN A 110 5.45 -33.36 -23.20
CA GLN A 110 5.87 -33.24 -24.60
C GLN A 110 4.75 -32.94 -25.61
N GLN A 111 4.34 -31.68 -25.72
CA GLN A 111 3.80 -31.19 -26.99
C GLN A 111 4.55 -29.92 -27.40
N THR A 112 5.18 -30.06 -28.56
CA THR A 112 5.56 -29.08 -29.59
C THR A 112 5.30 -27.60 -29.29
N GLN A 113 6.22 -26.73 -29.74
CA GLN A 113 6.14 -25.27 -29.78
C GLN A 113 4.82 -24.74 -30.37
N GLN A 114 3.73 -24.85 -29.62
CA GLN A 114 2.40 -24.40 -29.99
C GLN A 114 2.19 -23.07 -29.26
N GLN A 115 1.87 -22.04 -30.05
CA GLN A 115 1.53 -20.68 -29.61
C GLN A 115 0.80 -20.70 -28.26
N VAL A 116 1.41 -20.10 -27.23
CA VAL A 116 0.77 -19.95 -25.91
C VAL A 116 -0.55 -19.18 -26.12
N PRO A 117 -1.73 -19.78 -25.89
CA PRO A 117 -2.99 -19.12 -26.16
C PRO A 117 -3.10 -17.84 -25.33
N ALA A 118 -3.44 -16.75 -26.02
CA ALA A 118 -3.70 -15.47 -25.39
C ALA A 118 -4.84 -15.61 -24.38
N GLN A 119 -4.61 -15.25 -23.12
CA GLN A 119 -5.61 -15.30 -22.07
C GLN A 119 -6.10 -13.90 -21.74
N LEU A 120 -7.43 -13.71 -21.78
CA LEU A 120 -8.06 -12.50 -21.30
C LEU A 120 -8.18 -12.54 -19.78
N ILE A 121 -7.80 -11.44 -19.14
CA ILE A 121 -7.71 -11.32 -17.70
C ILE A 121 -8.40 -10.02 -17.25
N GLY A 122 -9.33 -10.15 -16.30
CA GLY A 122 -9.90 -9.02 -15.56
C GLY A 122 -8.99 -8.65 -14.39
N TYR A 123 -8.89 -7.36 -14.08
CA TYR A 123 -8.12 -6.91 -12.93
C TYR A 123 -8.80 -5.76 -12.19
N LEU A 124 -8.60 -5.70 -10.89
CA LEU A 124 -9.04 -4.57 -10.09
C LEU A 124 -7.85 -3.70 -9.73
N ARG A 125 -8.02 -2.39 -9.80
CA ARG A 125 -6.96 -1.41 -9.55
C ARG A 125 -7.33 -0.41 -8.46
N LEU A 126 -6.32 0.00 -7.71
CA LEU A 126 -6.42 1.09 -6.75
C LEU A 126 -5.59 2.28 -7.23
N ARG A 127 -6.11 3.46 -6.97
CA ARG A 127 -5.47 4.73 -7.27
C ARG A 127 -4.68 5.18 -6.05
N VAL A 128 -3.44 5.59 -6.24
CA VAL A 128 -2.60 6.18 -5.21
C VAL A 128 -2.26 7.59 -5.66
N ARG A 129 -2.76 8.58 -4.93
CA ARG A 129 -2.53 10.00 -5.22
C ARG A 129 -1.59 10.60 -4.19
N ASN A 130 -0.62 11.37 -4.64
CA ASN A 130 0.16 12.22 -3.76
C ASN A 130 -0.47 13.61 -3.69
N THR A 131 -0.99 13.94 -2.51
CA THR A 131 -1.56 15.26 -2.18
C THR A 131 -0.57 16.15 -1.42
N GLY A 132 0.62 15.65 -1.12
CA GLY A 132 1.69 16.41 -0.49
C GLY A 132 2.45 17.30 -1.47
N LEU A 133 3.30 18.16 -0.92
CA LEU A 133 4.13 19.10 -1.69
C LEU A 133 5.45 18.50 -2.16
N THR A 134 5.82 17.32 -1.65
CA THR A 134 7.06 16.60 -1.99
C THR A 134 6.81 15.26 -2.65
N ALA A 135 7.79 14.80 -3.41
CA ALA A 135 7.68 13.54 -4.14
C ALA A 135 7.87 12.35 -3.18
N ALA A 136 7.04 11.33 -3.34
CA ALA A 136 7.17 10.08 -2.61
C ALA A 136 8.13 9.15 -3.37
N GLU A 137 9.26 8.81 -2.75
CA GLU A 137 10.33 8.05 -3.38
C GLU A 137 10.29 6.57 -3.04
N LYS A 138 10.61 5.75 -4.04
CA LYS A 138 10.75 4.29 -3.93
C LYS A 138 9.54 3.63 -3.25
N CYS A 139 8.34 4.01 -3.65
CA CYS A 139 7.11 3.50 -3.05
C CYS A 139 6.80 2.08 -3.47
N VAL A 140 6.38 1.27 -2.50
CA VAL A 140 5.90 -0.11 -2.66
C VAL A 140 4.44 -0.16 -2.22
N PHE A 141 3.61 -0.87 -3.00
CA PHE A 141 2.22 -1.15 -2.66
C PHE A 141 2.13 -2.55 -2.10
N GLN A 142 1.49 -2.72 -0.95
CA GLN A 142 1.36 -4.02 -0.30
C GLN A 142 -0.09 -4.32 0.05
N VAL A 143 -0.44 -5.61 0.06
CA VAL A 143 -1.76 -6.10 0.43
C VAL A 143 -1.64 -7.29 1.38
N ARG A 144 -2.61 -7.42 2.28
CA ARG A 144 -2.86 -8.63 3.07
C ARG A 144 -4.35 -8.87 3.20
N ILE A 145 -4.75 -10.12 3.43
CA ILE A 145 -6.12 -10.49 3.75
C ILE A 145 -6.28 -10.45 5.27
N ALA A 146 -7.05 -9.49 5.76
CA ALA A 146 -7.36 -9.35 7.18
C ALA A 146 -8.51 -10.26 7.62
N ARG A 147 -9.46 -10.55 6.72
CA ARG A 147 -10.56 -11.48 6.96
C ARG A 147 -10.95 -12.21 5.68
N TRP A 148 -11.14 -13.52 5.83
CA TRP A 148 -11.61 -14.41 4.78
C TRP A 148 -13.14 -14.43 4.69
N PRO A 149 -13.71 -14.95 3.59
CA PRO A 149 -15.15 -15.04 3.39
C PRO A 149 -15.83 -15.91 4.44
N SER A 150 -16.97 -15.46 4.97
CA SER A 150 -17.72 -16.16 6.03
C SER A 150 -18.37 -17.47 5.57
N ASN A 151 -18.56 -17.65 4.26
CA ASN A 151 -19.02 -18.88 3.64
C ASN A 151 -17.92 -19.97 3.59
N CYS A 152 -16.68 -19.64 3.99
CA CYS A 152 -15.59 -20.60 4.08
C CYS A 152 -15.42 -21.05 5.54
N PRO A 153 -15.45 -22.35 5.85
CA PRO A 153 -15.03 -22.86 7.16
C PRO A 153 -13.63 -22.35 7.54
N ALA A 154 -13.33 -22.29 8.85
CA ALA A 154 -12.08 -21.74 9.39
C ALA A 154 -10.77 -22.41 8.89
N ASN A 155 -10.86 -23.49 8.10
CA ASN A 155 -9.75 -24.23 7.49
C ASN A 155 -9.87 -24.37 5.97
N CYS A 156 -10.76 -23.60 5.33
CA CYS A 156 -11.06 -23.66 3.90
C CYS A 156 -10.55 -22.40 3.18
N HIS A 157 -9.42 -21.88 3.64
CA HIS A 157 -8.71 -20.82 2.97
C HIS A 157 -8.08 -21.38 1.71
N ALA A 158 -7.59 -20.48 0.84
CA ALA A 158 -6.71 -20.90 -0.23
C ALA A 158 -5.61 -21.84 0.33
N PRO A 159 -5.04 -22.77 -0.46
CA PRO A 159 -4.29 -23.92 0.07
C PRO A 159 -3.09 -23.58 0.98
N SER A 160 -2.72 -22.30 1.12
CA SER A 160 -1.76 -21.75 2.06
C SER A 160 -2.19 -20.42 2.67
N ASP A 161 -1.62 -20.13 3.84
CA ASP A 161 -1.69 -18.84 4.55
C ASP A 161 -0.91 -17.73 3.83
N GLU A 162 -0.59 -17.90 2.55
CA GLU A 162 0.23 -16.99 1.76
C GLU A 162 -0.27 -15.56 1.91
N TYR A 163 -1.58 -15.30 1.92
CA TYR A 163 -2.12 -13.94 1.97
C TYR A 163 -2.37 -13.35 3.36
N VAL A 164 -1.98 -14.03 4.44
CA VAL A 164 -2.14 -13.53 5.82
C VAL A 164 -1.14 -12.41 6.12
N ASP A 165 0.06 -12.48 5.54
CA ASP A 165 1.11 -11.48 5.66
C ASP A 165 1.07 -10.43 4.54
N TRP A 166 1.86 -9.36 4.69
CA TRP A 166 1.98 -8.30 3.70
C TRP A 166 2.74 -8.77 2.46
N HIS A 167 2.14 -8.56 1.29
CA HIS A 167 2.73 -8.91 -0.01
C HIS A 167 2.84 -7.74 -0.95
N ASP A 168 3.98 -7.63 -1.64
CA ASP A 168 4.22 -6.63 -2.66
C ASP A 168 3.37 -6.90 -3.91
N VAL A 169 2.67 -5.86 -4.33
CA VAL A 169 1.73 -5.86 -5.44
C VAL A 169 2.31 -5.14 -6.64
N THR A 170 1.87 -5.53 -7.84
CA THR A 170 2.32 -4.95 -9.10
C THR A 170 1.69 -3.57 -9.34
N TRP A 171 2.52 -2.55 -9.42
CA TRP A 171 2.14 -1.27 -10.01
C TRP A 171 1.79 -1.44 -11.49
N ALA A 172 0.85 -0.66 -12.02
CA ALA A 172 0.41 -0.74 -13.42
C ALA A 172 1.58 -0.58 -14.41
N ASP A 173 2.58 0.24 -14.06
CA ASP A 173 3.79 0.47 -14.86
C ASP A 173 4.83 -0.68 -14.76
N ARG A 174 4.52 -1.76 -14.03
CA ARG A 174 5.37 -2.94 -13.76
C ARG A 174 6.72 -2.66 -13.07
N LYS A 175 6.91 -1.43 -12.57
CA LYS A 175 8.10 -1.02 -11.81
C LYS A 175 8.04 -1.55 -10.37
N GLN A 176 9.20 -1.86 -9.78
CA GLN A 176 9.28 -2.41 -8.42
C GLN A 176 8.94 -1.37 -7.38
N ASN A 177 9.46 -0.19 -7.63
CA ASN A 177 9.31 0.97 -6.82
C ASN A 177 8.97 2.12 -7.76
N ILE A 178 8.15 3.03 -7.28
CA ILE A 178 7.70 4.17 -8.08
C ILE A 178 8.01 5.47 -7.37
N LEU A 179 8.24 6.49 -8.18
CA LEU A 179 8.26 7.88 -7.75
C LEU A 179 6.85 8.45 -7.97
N ILE A 180 6.21 8.92 -6.90
CA ILE A 180 4.91 9.60 -6.98
C ILE A 180 5.16 11.09 -6.75
N ARG A 181 5.21 11.87 -7.84
CA ARG A 181 5.45 13.32 -7.74
C ARG A 181 4.27 14.04 -7.05
N PRO A 182 4.46 15.26 -6.53
CA PRO A 182 3.35 16.07 -6.03
C PRO A 182 2.23 16.16 -7.07
N ASN A 183 0.97 15.97 -6.64
CA ASN A 183 -0.21 15.92 -7.49
C ASN A 183 -0.25 14.80 -8.56
N ASP A 184 0.73 13.89 -8.56
CA ASP A 184 0.75 12.72 -9.45
C ASP A 184 -0.16 11.61 -8.91
N VAL A 185 -0.55 10.72 -9.83
CA VAL A 185 -1.46 9.61 -9.60
C VAL A 185 -0.84 8.35 -10.19
N ARG A 186 -0.80 7.30 -9.39
CA ARG A 186 -0.26 6.00 -9.78
C ARG A 186 -1.28 4.91 -9.47
N TYR A 187 -1.22 3.81 -10.21
CA TYR A 187 -2.20 2.73 -10.10
C TYR A 187 -1.53 1.42 -9.70
N ALA A 188 -2.09 0.73 -8.72
CA ALA A 188 -1.68 -0.62 -8.33
C ALA A 188 -2.80 -1.60 -8.69
N ASN A 189 -2.47 -2.68 -9.39
CA ASN A 189 -3.42 -3.75 -9.68
C ASN A 189 -3.45 -4.65 -8.46
N ILE A 190 -4.59 -4.94 -7.84
CA ILE A 190 -4.60 -5.73 -6.59
C ILE A 190 -5.07 -7.16 -6.78
N ALA A 191 -6.09 -7.37 -7.60
CA ALA A 191 -6.73 -8.67 -7.79
C ALA A 191 -6.91 -8.93 -9.27
N ILE A 192 -6.77 -10.19 -9.67
CA ILE A 192 -6.73 -10.63 -11.05
C ILE A 192 -7.58 -11.87 -11.20
N MET A 193 -8.37 -11.91 -12.26
CA MET A 193 -9.30 -12.98 -12.56
C MET A 193 -9.12 -13.46 -14.00
N PRO A 194 -8.93 -14.77 -14.23
CA PRO A 194 -8.92 -15.34 -15.58
C PRO A 194 -10.35 -15.34 -16.14
N LEU A 195 -10.52 -14.91 -17.40
CA LEU A 195 -11.84 -14.83 -18.04
C LEU A 195 -12.10 -15.96 -19.04
N ASN A 196 -11.17 -16.89 -19.21
CA ASN A 196 -11.34 -18.03 -20.11
C ASN A 196 -12.31 -19.08 -19.54
N ALA A 197 -12.80 -19.99 -20.39
CA ALA A 197 -13.80 -20.99 -20.03
C ALA A 197 -13.40 -21.89 -18.83
N ASN A 198 -12.10 -22.10 -18.62
CA ASN A 198 -11.61 -22.91 -17.51
C ASN A 198 -11.55 -22.13 -16.18
N LYS A 199 -11.49 -20.78 -16.21
CA LYS A 199 -11.43 -19.88 -15.03
C LYS A 199 -10.42 -20.28 -13.95
N GLN A 200 -9.39 -21.07 -14.27
CA GLN A 200 -8.49 -21.63 -13.26
C GLN A 200 -7.42 -20.61 -12.87
N ALA A 201 -7.35 -20.29 -11.57
CA ALA A 201 -6.17 -19.68 -10.97
C ALA A 201 -5.00 -20.69 -10.99
N CYS A 202 -3.77 -20.20 -11.03
CA CYS A 202 -2.60 -21.06 -11.18
C CYS A 202 -2.21 -21.60 -9.80
N LEU A 203 -2.60 -22.84 -9.51
CA LEU A 203 -2.53 -23.40 -8.17
C LEU A 203 -1.11 -23.83 -7.77
N HIS A 204 -0.75 -23.60 -6.51
CA HIS A 204 0.42 -24.23 -5.89
C HIS A 204 0.21 -25.71 -5.55
N ALA A 205 -1.02 -26.06 -5.18
CA ALA A 205 -1.41 -27.40 -4.75
C ALA A 205 -2.69 -27.86 -5.46
N PRO A 206 -2.92 -29.17 -5.64
CA PRO A 206 -4.17 -29.68 -6.19
C PRO A 206 -5.36 -29.23 -5.31
N TRP A 207 -6.14 -28.28 -5.81
CA TRP A 207 -7.39 -27.84 -5.18
C TRP A 207 -8.50 -28.79 -5.60
N GLN A 208 -8.85 -29.73 -4.72
CA GLN A 208 -9.92 -30.68 -4.99
C GLN A 208 -11.27 -29.97 -4.78
N CYS A 209 -11.98 -29.67 -5.87
CA CYS A 209 -13.35 -29.12 -5.85
C CYS A 209 -14.39 -30.20 -5.56
N ASP A 210 -14.23 -30.98 -4.49
CA ASP A 210 -15.30 -31.86 -4.05
C ASP A 210 -16.09 -31.19 -2.93
N ASN A 211 -17.42 -31.17 -3.02
CA ASN A 211 -18.30 -30.56 -2.02
C ASN A 211 -18.14 -31.20 -0.62
N GLN A 212 -17.55 -32.41 -0.57
CA GLN A 212 -17.22 -33.08 0.69
C GLN A 212 -15.89 -32.59 1.33
N VAL A 213 -14.97 -32.05 0.53
CA VAL A 213 -13.60 -31.69 0.96
C VAL A 213 -13.37 -30.17 0.96
N ASN A 214 -13.93 -29.44 -0.02
CA ASN A 214 -13.83 -27.99 -0.16
C ASN A 214 -15.21 -27.35 -0.44
N PRO A 215 -16.01 -27.05 0.60
CA PRO A 215 -17.31 -26.38 0.43
C PRO A 215 -17.21 -24.95 -0.14
N CYS A 216 -16.00 -24.41 -0.28
CA CYS A 216 -15.71 -23.04 -0.69
C CYS A 216 -15.73 -22.81 -2.21
N GLY A 217 -15.81 -23.89 -3.00
CA GLY A 217 -15.84 -23.82 -4.47
C GLY A 217 -14.46 -23.64 -5.12
N PRO A 218 -14.39 -23.43 -6.44
CA PRO A 218 -13.13 -23.30 -7.17
C PRO A 218 -12.41 -21.98 -6.89
N LEU A 219 -11.09 -21.99 -7.05
CA LEU A 219 -10.26 -20.79 -7.01
C LEU A 219 -10.35 -20.06 -8.36
N ILE A 220 -10.80 -18.81 -8.32
CA ILE A 220 -11.20 -18.02 -9.50
C ILE A 220 -10.48 -16.68 -9.61
N ALA A 221 -9.74 -16.24 -8.61
CA ALA A 221 -8.94 -15.02 -8.70
C ALA A 221 -7.58 -15.20 -8.00
N TRP A 222 -6.67 -14.24 -8.09
CA TRP A 222 -5.42 -14.21 -7.33
C TRP A 222 -4.96 -12.77 -7.11
N VAL A 223 -4.03 -12.57 -6.18
CA VAL A 223 -3.41 -11.26 -5.95
C VAL A 223 -2.36 -11.00 -7.02
N ALA A 224 -2.34 -9.77 -7.53
CA ALA A 224 -1.46 -9.27 -8.58
C ALA A 224 0.03 -9.13 -8.15
N LYS A 225 0.66 -10.20 -7.68
CA LYS A 225 2.05 -10.17 -7.22
C LYS A 225 3.04 -9.91 -8.36
N ARG A 226 4.06 -9.09 -8.06
CA ARG A 226 5.09 -8.68 -9.04
C ARG A 226 5.79 -9.87 -9.67
N GLU A 227 6.16 -10.84 -8.85
CA GLU A 227 6.93 -12.00 -9.30
C GLU A 227 6.11 -12.83 -10.30
N THR A 228 4.81 -12.98 -10.08
CA THR A 228 3.87 -13.64 -10.98
C THR A 228 3.78 -12.96 -12.34
N PHE A 229 3.77 -11.63 -12.35
CA PHE A 229 3.73 -10.85 -13.59
C PHE A 229 5.04 -10.83 -14.35
N MET A 230 6.17 -10.79 -13.64
CA MET A 230 7.50 -10.53 -14.21
C MET A 230 8.28 -11.81 -14.52
N GLN A 231 8.15 -12.82 -13.67
CA GLN A 231 8.87 -14.10 -13.79
C GLN A 231 7.97 -15.18 -14.41
N GLY A 232 6.68 -14.88 -14.60
CA GLY A 232 5.70 -15.82 -15.13
C GLY A 232 5.38 -16.92 -14.12
N CYS A 233 5.43 -18.15 -14.62
CA CYS A 233 5.02 -19.41 -14.01
C CYS A 233 5.52 -19.72 -12.59
N ARG A 234 4.94 -19.05 -11.60
CA ARG A 234 5.12 -19.36 -10.18
C ARG A 234 3.79 -19.84 -9.61
N SER A 235 3.83 -20.98 -8.93
CA SER A 235 2.74 -21.45 -8.07
C SER A 235 2.30 -20.35 -7.12
N GLN A 236 0.99 -20.08 -7.10
CA GLN A 236 0.38 -19.24 -6.07
C GLN A 236 -0.94 -19.82 -5.66
N ASP A 237 -1.42 -19.32 -4.54
CA ASP A 237 -2.77 -19.60 -4.13
C ASP A 237 -3.76 -18.70 -4.85
N GLY A 238 -4.91 -19.27 -5.19
CA GLY A 238 -6.01 -18.49 -5.71
C GLY A 238 -6.90 -17.94 -4.59
N LEU A 239 -7.95 -17.24 -4.99
CA LEU A 239 -9.03 -16.74 -4.16
C LEU A 239 -10.32 -17.38 -4.64
N VAL A 240 -11.14 -17.86 -3.71
CA VAL A 240 -12.50 -18.34 -3.98
C VAL A 240 -13.49 -17.19 -4.09
N ALA A 241 -14.69 -17.47 -4.56
CA ALA A 241 -15.78 -16.51 -4.52
C ALA A 241 -16.17 -16.18 -3.07
N GLY A 242 -16.36 -14.89 -2.76
CA GLY A 242 -16.72 -14.43 -1.43
C GLY A 242 -16.33 -12.98 -1.15
N GLU A 243 -16.71 -12.50 0.04
CA GLU A 243 -16.36 -11.17 0.53
C GLU A 243 -15.17 -11.25 1.49
N TYR A 244 -14.06 -10.62 1.11
CA TYR A 244 -12.83 -10.53 1.87
C TYR A 244 -12.71 -9.14 2.47
N VAL A 245 -12.11 -9.04 3.66
CA VAL A 245 -11.57 -7.78 4.17
C VAL A 245 -10.08 -7.79 3.90
N ILE A 246 -9.61 -6.83 3.14
CA ILE A 246 -8.19 -6.67 2.81
C ILE A 246 -7.67 -5.38 3.44
N ASP A 247 -6.45 -5.43 3.94
CA ASP A 247 -5.71 -4.21 4.23
C ASP A 247 -4.75 -3.95 3.07
N VAL A 248 -4.73 -2.71 2.60
CA VAL A 248 -3.76 -2.24 1.63
C VAL A 248 -2.89 -1.17 2.25
N GLN A 249 -1.61 -1.16 1.91
CA GLN A 249 -0.71 -0.12 2.37
C GLN A 249 0.26 0.35 1.29
N VAL A 250 0.68 1.59 1.42
CA VAL A 250 1.76 2.16 0.61
C VAL A 250 2.88 2.63 1.53
N THR A 251 4.07 2.11 1.28
CA THR A 251 5.28 2.40 2.05
C THR A 251 6.31 3.02 1.11
N CYS A 252 6.84 4.19 1.47
CA CYS A 252 7.83 4.91 0.68
C CYS A 252 9.06 5.23 1.54
N ARG A 253 10.20 5.45 0.90
CA ARG A 253 11.48 5.70 1.60
C ARG A 253 11.45 6.95 2.48
N ASN A 254 10.83 8.01 2.00
CA ASN A 254 10.81 9.33 2.63
C ASN A 254 9.42 9.70 3.18
N GLY A 255 8.49 8.75 3.27
CA GLY A 255 7.10 9.01 3.60
C GLY A 255 6.57 8.21 4.78
N GLN A 256 5.41 8.62 5.28
CA GLN A 256 4.63 7.84 6.24
C GLN A 256 3.94 6.67 5.54
N GLU A 257 3.82 5.57 6.27
CA GLU A 257 3.03 4.40 5.86
C GLU A 257 1.54 4.80 5.83
N THR A 258 0.90 4.60 4.68
CA THR A 258 -0.53 4.86 4.52
C THR A 258 -1.26 3.53 4.44
N VAL A 259 -2.04 3.18 5.45
CA VAL A 259 -2.82 1.94 5.51
C VAL A 259 -4.30 2.24 5.30
N ARG A 260 -4.99 1.38 4.54
CA ARG A 260 -6.43 1.47 4.32
C ARG A 260 -7.07 0.08 4.29
N GLY A 261 -8.10 -0.12 5.11
CA GLY A 261 -8.96 -1.31 5.03
C GLY A 261 -9.99 -1.17 3.91
N LEU A 262 -10.18 -2.23 3.13
CA LEU A 262 -11.12 -2.33 2.02
C LEU A 262 -11.85 -3.67 2.06
N ARG A 263 -13.01 -3.74 1.40
CA ARG A 263 -13.70 -4.99 1.13
C ARG A 263 -13.52 -5.37 -0.33
N LEU A 264 -13.06 -6.59 -0.56
CA LEU A 264 -12.89 -7.18 -1.88
C LEU A 264 -13.98 -8.24 -2.05
N ARG A 265 -14.87 -8.08 -3.04
CA ARG A 265 -15.89 -9.09 -3.34
C ARG A 265 -15.52 -9.79 -4.63
N VAL A 266 -15.27 -11.09 -4.53
CA VAL A 266 -14.94 -11.93 -5.67
C VAL A 266 -16.19 -12.73 -6.05
N TYR A 267 -16.68 -12.56 -7.26
CA TYR A 267 -17.82 -13.31 -7.80
C TYR A 267 -17.37 -14.20 -8.96
N GLN A 268 -18.16 -15.23 -9.26
CA GLN A 268 -17.91 -16.12 -10.41
C GLN A 268 -17.97 -15.40 -11.76
N ASP A 269 -18.73 -14.32 -11.82
CA ASP A 269 -18.80 -13.41 -12.95
C ASP A 269 -18.01 -12.13 -12.64
N TRP A 270 -17.05 -11.84 -13.51
CA TRP A 270 -16.20 -10.67 -13.46
C TRP A 270 -17.00 -9.36 -13.39
N GLY A 271 -18.16 -9.32 -14.03
CA GLY A 271 -19.09 -8.18 -14.01
C GLY A 271 -19.52 -7.74 -12.61
N PHE A 272 -19.49 -8.65 -11.63
CA PHE A 272 -19.88 -8.35 -10.24
C PHE A 272 -18.71 -8.23 -9.26
N THR A 273 -17.52 -8.74 -9.61
CA THR A 273 -16.31 -8.65 -8.77
C THR A 273 -15.86 -7.20 -8.54
N ASP A 274 -15.85 -6.70 -7.31
CA ASP A 274 -15.61 -5.29 -6.99
C ASP A 274 -14.74 -5.08 -5.73
N ILE A 275 -14.35 -3.82 -5.52
CA ILE A 275 -13.73 -3.36 -4.26
C ILE A 275 -14.51 -2.17 -3.77
N VAL A 276 -14.85 -2.19 -2.49
CA VAL A 276 -15.54 -1.10 -1.81
C VAL A 276 -14.82 -0.71 -0.54
N ARG A 277 -15.13 0.49 -0.03
CA ARG A 277 -14.62 0.94 1.27
C ARG A 277 -15.32 0.14 2.38
N CYS A 278 -14.56 -0.19 3.43
CA CYS A 278 -15.10 -0.86 4.61
C CYS A 278 -16.17 -0.04 5.33
#